data_AF-A0A430KYN7-F1
#
_entry.id   AF-A0A430KYN7-F1
#
_cell.length_a   1.000
_cell.length_b   1.000
_cell.length_c   1.000
_cell.angle_alpha   90.00
_cell.angle_beta   90.00
_cell.angle_gamma   90.00
#
_symmetry.space_group_name_H-M   'P 1'
#
loop_
_entity.id
_entity.type
_entity.pdbx_description
1 polymer ?
#
loop_
_entity_poly.entity_id
_entity_poly.type
_entity_poly.pdbx_seq_one_letter_code
_entity_poly.pdbx_strand_id
1 'polypeptide(L)' 'MGAQQHDTPKKARVKGAIEFLEYHGLPYKKEEVFEFFDVSRPAGYKLLHEEST' A
#
# COMPACT_ATOMS: atom_id res chain seq x y z
N MET A 1 27.39 12.67 -3.21
CA MET A 1 26.07 12.20 -3.69
C MET A 1 25.27 11.80 -2.48
N GLY A 2 24.27 12.61 -2.11
CA GLY A 2 23.44 12.38 -0.92
C GLY A 2 22.70 11.05 -1.05
N ALA A 3 22.69 10.28 0.03
CA ALA A 3 21.92 9.06 0.13
C ALA A 3 20.48 9.34 -0.31
N GLN A 4 20.02 8.64 -1.34
CA GLN A 4 18.63 8.58 -1.72
C GLN A 4 17.87 8.19 -0.46
N GLN A 5 17.10 9.13 0.09
CA GLN A 5 16.16 8.82 1.17
C GLN A 5 15.37 7.62 0.68
N HIS A 6 15.52 6.49 1.37
CA HIS A 6 14.81 5.25 1.06
C HIS A 6 13.32 5.50 1.30
N ASP A 7 12.68 6.19 0.37
CA ASP A 7 11.24 6.29 0.29
C ASP A 7 10.78 4.88 -0.06
N THR A 8 10.40 4.12 0.97
CA THR A 8 9.74 2.84 0.76
C THR A 8 8.58 3.11 -0.19
N PRO A 9 8.57 2.52 -1.39
CA PRO A 9 7.60 2.90 -2.42
C PRO A 9 6.19 2.74 -1.85
N LYS A 10 5.31 3.73 -2.10
CA LYS A 10 3.93 3.73 -1.61
C LYS A 10 3.23 2.38 -1.80
N LYS A 11 3.55 1.68 -2.90
CA LYS A 11 3.16 0.27 -3.18
C LYS A 11 3.45 -0.68 -2.03
N ALA A 12 4.70 -0.74 -1.58
CA ALA A 12 5.15 -1.66 -0.54
C ALA A 12 4.52 -1.34 0.83
N ARG A 13 4.28 -0.06 1.13
CA ARG A 13 3.58 0.36 2.36
C ARG A 13 2.12 -0.08 2.38
N VAL A 14 1.39 0.22 1.31
CA VAL A 14 -0.02 -0.17 1.15
C VAL A 14 -0.16 -1.69 1.20
N LYS A 15 0.72 -2.41 0.49
CA LYS A 15 0.70 -3.87 0.45
C LYS A 15 0.98 -4.48 1.82
N GLY A 16 2.07 -4.06 2.46
CA GLY A 16 2.44 -4.57 3.78
C GLY A 16 1.36 -4.30 4.85
N ALA A 17 0.67 -3.16 4.76
CA ALA A 17 -0.45 -2.88 5.66
C ALA A 17 -1.65 -3.79 5.41
N ILE A 18 -1.99 -4.07 4.15
CA ILE A 18 -3.05 -5.02 3.80
C ILE A 18 -2.69 -6.43 4.27
N GLU A 19 -1.48 -6.90 3.97
CA GLU A 19 -1.00 -8.23 4.40
C GLU A 19 -1.03 -8.36 5.93
N PHE A 20 -0.64 -7.30 6.66
CA PHE A 20 -0.73 -7.27 8.11
C PHE A 20 -2.18 -7.37 8.61
N LEU A 21 -3.10 -6.59 8.04
CA LEU A 21 -4.50 -6.60 8.42
C LEU A 21 -5.17 -7.95 8.13
N GLU A 22 -4.83 -8.57 6.99
CA GLU A 22 -5.29 -9.91 6.62
C GLU A 22 -4.73 -10.99 7.54
N TYR A 23 -3.44 -10.95 7.84
CA TYR A 23 -2.79 -11.90 8.76
C TYR A 23 -3.40 -11.85 10.16
N HIS A 24 -3.74 -10.65 10.63
CA HIS A 24 -4.39 -10.45 11.93
C HIS A 24 -5.92 -10.65 11.89
N GLY A 25 -6.52 -10.91 10.73
CA GLY A 25 -7.96 -11.08 10.57
C GLY A 25 -8.77 -9.84 10.94
N LEU A 26 -8.16 -8.66 10.85
CA LEU A 26 -8.81 -7.40 11.21
C LEU A 26 -9.73 -6.96 10.07
N PRO A 27 -10.97 -6.52 10.37
CA PRO A 27 -11.82 -5.94 9.34
C PRO A 27 -11.22 -4.61 8.87
N TYR A 28 -10.95 -4.50 7.58
CA TYR A 28 -10.41 -3.29 6.98
C TYR A 28 -11.11 -2.97 5.67
N LYS A 29 -11.10 -1.69 5.30
CA LYS A 29 -11.46 -1.22 3.97
C LYS A 29 -10.19 -0.81 3.26
N LYS A 30 -9.97 -1.32 2.05
CA LYS A 30 -8.80 -0.99 1.21
C LYS A 30 -8.66 0.53 1.01
N GLU A 31 -9.79 1.22 0.92
CA GLU A 31 -9.87 2.67 0.78
C GLU A 31 -9.27 3.44 1.96
N GLU A 32 -9.52 2.99 3.19
CA GLU A 32 -8.97 3.60 4.41
C GLU A 32 -7.46 3.40 4.46
N VAL A 33 -6.99 2.23 4.00
CA VAL A 33 -5.55 1.96 3.87
C VAL A 33 -4.93 2.88 2.82
N PHE A 34 -5.61 3.10 1.68
CA PHE A 34 -5.13 4.02 0.65
C PHE A 34 -5.07 5.46 1.17
N GLU A 35 -6.11 5.92 1.85
CA GLU A 35 -6.17 7.26 2.44
C GLU A 35 -5.07 7.46 3.49
N PHE A 36 -4.85 6.47 4.36
CA PHE A 36 -3.78 6.48 5.36
C PHE A 36 -2.38 6.70 4.76
N PHE A 37 -2.15 6.18 3.54
CA PHE A 37 -0.88 6.34 2.82
C PHE A 37 -0.88 7.44 1.76
N ASP A 38 -1.87 8.33 1.76
CA ASP A 38 -2.02 9.40 0.78
C ASP A 38 -1.98 8.85 -0.67
N VAL A 39 -2.83 7.85 -0.89
CA VAL A 39 -3.02 7.19 -2.18
C VAL A 39 -4.48 7.33 -2.58
N SER A 40 -4.72 7.91 -3.75
CA SER A 40 -6.07 7.97 -4.32
C SER A 40 -6.59 6.56 -4.61
N ARG A 41 -7.89 6.31 -4.41
CA ARG A 41 -8.56 5.01 -4.71
C ARG A 41 -8.10 4.38 -6.04
N PRO A 42 -8.16 5.05 -7.21
CA PRO A 42 -7.73 4.44 -8.48
C PRO A 42 -6.24 4.08 -8.51
N ALA A 43 -5.38 4.88 -7.86
CA ALA A 43 -3.96 4.58 -7.74
C ALA A 43 -3.73 3.36 -6.82
N GLY A 44 -4.46 3.28 -5.70
CA GLY A 44 -4.38 2.15 -4.77
C GLY A 44 -4.73 0.81 -5.43
N TYR A 45 -5.82 0.76 -6.19
CA TYR A 45 -6.18 -0.45 -6.95
C TYR A 45 -5.18 -0.79 -8.04
N LYS A 46 -4.61 0.21 -8.73
CA LYS A 46 -3.54 -0.01 -9.70
C LYS A 46 -2.30 -0.63 -9.05
N LEU A 47 -1.91 -0.13 -7.88
CA LEU A 47 -0.77 -0.66 -7.12
C LEU A 47 -0.97 -2.13 -6.71
N LEU A 48 -2.20 -2.54 -6.40
CA LEU A 48 -2.53 -3.92 -6.07
C LEU A 48 -2.60 -4.86 -7.29
N HIS A 49 -2.99 -4.35 -8.46
CA HIS A 49 -3.13 -5.15 -9.69
C HIS A 49 -1.82 -5.38 -10.44
N GLU A 50 -0.81 -4.52 -10.24
CA GLU A 50 0.47 -4.54 -10.97
C GLU A 50 1.43 -5.65 -10.47
N GLU A 51 0.91 -6.79 -10.04
CA GLU A 51 1.69 -7.94 -9.56
C GLU A 51 1.34 -9.24 -10.31
N SER A 52 0.49 -9.17 -11.34
CA SER A 52 0.07 -10.34 -12.14
C SER A 52 0.83 -10.53 -13.46
N THR A 53 2.06 -10.02 -13.61
CA THR A 53 2.93 -10.29 -14.76
C THR A 53 4.31 -10.76 -14.32
#